data_AF-A0A9E8SIF8-F1
#
_entry.id   AF-A0A9E8SIF8-F1
#
_cell.length_a   1.000
_cell.length_b   1.000
_cell.length_c   1.000
_cell.angle_alpha   90.00
_cell.angle_beta   90.00
_cell.angle_gamma   90.00
#
_symmetry.space_group_name_H-M   'P 1'
#
loop_
_entity.id
_entity.type
_entity.pdbx_description
1 polymer ?
#
loop_
_entity_poly.entity_id
_entity_poly.type
_entity_poly.pdbx_seq_one_letter_code
_entity_poly.pdbx_strand_id
1 'polypeptide(L)'
;MKNLKYTLGMLIFLGLAVSSCVDEASKKAEAEAQQAEMELKAEMRKDSIEAEKTARLEREMVANNRTTINGISYVRSMDNEVKALQISGWDGFNSLSIEMKKLEGADMMTMKSTLTSLAKTIAAVKTTRPEWMMTEEISEDIKDLEKEYNEFLKEKNAKEKEVIENMEEINEAYADLVEEINETFDKYVKINRKANEEYNEEMQDDGDTDDAIEEYNEEIKKLDKVADDRKK
;
A
#
# COMPACT_ATOMS: atom_id res chain seq x y z
N MET A 1 11.43 -18.05 21.48
CA MET A 1 11.14 -19.47 21.21
C MET A 1 9.80 -19.86 21.83
N LYS A 2 8.72 -19.90 21.06
CA LYS A 2 7.43 -20.52 21.44
C LYS A 2 6.77 -21.15 20.20
N ASN A 3 7.12 -22.42 19.99
CA ASN A 3 6.33 -23.57 19.56
C ASN A 3 5.15 -23.38 18.60
N LEU A 4 5.38 -23.72 17.33
CA LEU A 4 4.36 -24.00 16.33
C LEU A 4 4.08 -25.51 16.33
N LYS A 5 2.90 -25.92 16.81
CA LYS A 5 2.42 -27.29 16.70
C LYS A 5 1.50 -27.37 15.50
N TYR A 6 2.00 -27.88 14.37
CA TYR A 6 1.15 -28.27 13.25
C TYR A 6 0.62 -29.68 13.50
N THR A 7 -0.65 -29.77 13.88
CA THR A 7 -1.43 -31.02 13.82
C THR A 7 -1.88 -31.25 12.38
N LEU A 8 -1.13 -32.06 11.66
CA LEU A 8 -1.53 -32.67 10.40
C LEU A 8 -2.50 -33.82 10.71
N GLY A 9 -3.75 -33.71 10.29
CA GLY A 9 -4.71 -34.80 10.47
C GLY A 9 -6.07 -34.55 9.86
N MET A 10 -6.30 -35.06 8.64
CA MET A 10 -7.24 -36.16 8.40
C MET A 10 -7.29 -36.48 6.90
N LEU A 11 -6.74 -37.63 6.55
CA LEU A 11 -6.93 -38.29 5.26
C LEU A 11 -8.26 -39.06 5.38
N ILE A 12 -9.35 -38.52 4.84
CA ILE A 12 -10.64 -39.22 4.83
C ILE A 12 -10.71 -40.07 3.57
N PHE A 13 -10.37 -41.35 3.73
CA PHE A 13 -10.84 -42.41 2.85
C PHE A 13 -12.27 -42.76 3.27
N LEU A 14 -13.25 -42.49 2.41
CA LEU A 14 -14.56 -43.13 2.49
C LEU A 14 -15.03 -43.49 1.08
N GLY A 15 -14.86 -44.77 0.74
CA GLY A 15 -15.68 -45.39 -0.28
C GLY A 15 -16.91 -45.99 0.39
N LEU A 16 -18.09 -45.77 -0.20
CA LEU A 16 -19.25 -46.66 -0.08
C LEU A 16 -20.16 -46.43 -1.30
N ALA A 17 -20.49 -47.53 -1.97
CA ALA A 17 -21.45 -47.60 -3.06
C ALA A 17 -22.89 -47.59 -2.53
N VAL A 18 -23.79 -46.85 -3.18
CA VAL A 18 -25.25 -47.11 -3.18
C VAL A 18 -25.87 -46.66 -4.50
N SER A 19 -26.82 -47.47 -4.97
CA SER A 19 -27.55 -47.39 -6.24
C SER A 19 -28.75 -46.43 -6.19
N SER A 20 -29.06 -45.87 -7.37
CA SER A 20 -30.38 -45.44 -7.88
C SER A 20 -31.14 -44.32 -7.12
N CYS A 21 -31.40 -43.22 -7.84
CA CYS A 21 -32.10 -41.98 -7.47
C CYS A 21 -31.31 -40.93 -6.66
N VAL A 22 -30.06 -40.65 -7.03
CA VAL A 22 -29.26 -39.56 -6.43
C VAL A 22 -28.37 -38.83 -7.46
N ASP A 23 -28.60 -39.04 -8.77
CA ASP A 23 -27.66 -38.59 -9.81
C ASP A 23 -27.62 -37.07 -10.03
N GLU A 24 -28.71 -36.35 -9.76
CA GLU A 24 -28.81 -34.90 -10.05
C GLU A 24 -28.43 -34.04 -8.85
N ALA A 25 -28.78 -34.49 -7.64
CA ALA A 25 -28.40 -33.83 -6.39
C ALA A 25 -26.91 -34.03 -6.06
N SER A 26 -26.31 -35.19 -6.35
CA SER A 26 -24.88 -35.40 -6.12
C SER A 26 -24.01 -34.61 -7.09
N LYS A 27 -24.41 -34.52 -8.37
CA LYS A 27 -23.70 -33.72 -9.38
C LYS A 27 -23.76 -32.22 -9.09
N LYS A 28 -24.90 -31.74 -8.58
CA LYS A 28 -25.05 -30.35 -8.14
C LYS A 28 -24.17 -30.05 -6.91
N ALA A 29 -24.14 -30.95 -5.92
CA ALA A 29 -23.29 -30.81 -4.75
C ALA A 29 -21.78 -30.89 -5.09
N GLU A 30 -21.39 -31.75 -6.05
CA GLU A 30 -20.00 -31.82 -6.54
C GLU A 30 -19.62 -30.55 -7.32
N ALA A 31 -20.51 -30.00 -8.14
CA ALA A 31 -20.26 -28.76 -8.86
C ALA A 31 -20.14 -27.54 -7.93
N GLU A 32 -21.01 -27.45 -6.90
CA GLU A 32 -20.95 -26.39 -5.88
C GLU A 32 -19.68 -26.49 -5.03
N ALA A 33 -19.25 -27.71 -4.69
CA ALA A 33 -17.99 -27.93 -3.97
C ALA A 33 -16.75 -27.58 -4.81
N GLN A 34 -16.76 -27.90 -6.11
CA GLN A 34 -15.69 -27.53 -7.03
C GLN A 34 -15.61 -26.02 -7.27
N GLN A 35 -16.76 -25.34 -7.32
CA GLN A 35 -16.81 -23.88 -7.47
C GLN A 35 -16.30 -23.18 -6.21
N ALA A 36 -16.70 -23.63 -5.02
CA ALA A 36 -16.21 -23.11 -3.75
C ALA A 36 -14.69 -23.33 -3.58
N GLU A 37 -14.16 -24.47 -4.04
CA GLU A 37 -12.72 -24.74 -4.03
C GLU A 37 -11.96 -23.85 -5.03
N MET A 38 -12.59 -23.48 -6.15
CA MET A 38 -12.01 -22.58 -7.15
C MET A 38 -12.00 -21.12 -6.68
N GLU A 39 -13.08 -20.67 -6.03
CA GLU A 39 -13.18 -19.33 -5.40
C GLU A 39 -12.17 -19.19 -4.26
N LEU A 40 -12.07 -20.18 -3.37
CA LEU A 40 -11.04 -20.22 -2.32
C LEU A 40 -9.63 -20.18 -2.89
N LYS A 41 -9.36 -20.92 -3.99
CA LYS A 41 -8.05 -20.87 -4.68
C LYS A 41 -7.79 -19.54 -5.38
N ALA A 42 -8.81 -18.84 -5.84
CA ALA A 42 -8.67 -17.52 -6.46
C ALA A 42 -8.39 -16.45 -5.41
N GLU A 43 -9.05 -16.51 -4.26
CA GLU A 43 -8.86 -15.61 -3.13
C GLU A 43 -7.49 -15.83 -2.46
N MET A 44 -7.11 -17.09 -2.20
CA MET A 44 -5.75 -17.43 -1.76
C MET A 44 -4.67 -17.01 -2.76
N ARG A 45 -4.98 -16.96 -4.07
CA ARG A 45 -4.04 -16.46 -5.08
C ARG A 45 -3.93 -14.94 -5.04
N LYS A 46 -5.03 -14.20 -4.87
CA LYS A 46 -4.99 -12.74 -4.67
C LYS A 46 -4.19 -12.39 -3.42
N ASP A 47 -4.50 -13.02 -2.28
CA ASP A 47 -3.76 -12.84 -1.02
C ASP A 47 -2.26 -13.17 -1.18
N SER A 48 -1.92 -14.21 -1.95
CA SER A 48 -0.53 -14.59 -2.18
C SER A 48 0.22 -13.59 -3.07
N ILE A 49 -0.45 -13.01 -4.08
CA ILE A 49 0.14 -12.00 -4.98
C ILE A 49 0.35 -10.69 -4.22
N GLU A 50 -0.60 -10.32 -3.36
CA GLU A 50 -0.55 -9.11 -2.55
C GLU A 50 0.49 -9.21 -1.43
N ALA A 51 0.60 -10.38 -0.78
CA ALA A 51 1.67 -10.68 0.16
C ALA A 51 3.05 -10.71 -0.51
N GLU A 52 3.15 -11.16 -1.76
CA GLU A 52 4.42 -11.17 -2.51
C GLU A 52 4.81 -9.76 -3.02
N LYS A 53 3.84 -8.92 -3.44
CA LYS A 53 4.04 -7.48 -3.74
C LYS A 53 4.52 -6.76 -2.47
N THR A 54 3.88 -7.01 -1.33
CA THR A 54 4.24 -6.44 -0.02
C THR A 54 5.63 -6.88 0.43
N ALA A 55 5.95 -8.17 0.35
CA ALA A 55 7.28 -8.70 0.73
C ALA A 55 8.40 -8.27 -0.24
N ARG A 56 8.08 -7.93 -1.50
CA ARG A 56 9.04 -7.32 -2.44
C ARG A 56 9.31 -5.87 -2.08
N LEU A 57 8.25 -5.10 -1.82
CA LEU A 57 8.32 -3.72 -1.34
C LEU A 57 9.13 -3.63 -0.02
N GLU A 58 8.87 -4.52 0.95
CA GLU A 58 9.63 -4.58 2.20
C GLU A 58 11.13 -4.83 1.99
N ARG A 59 11.51 -5.67 1.03
CA ARG A 59 12.92 -5.96 0.72
C ARG A 59 13.61 -4.82 -0.02
N GLU A 60 12.92 -4.13 -0.90
CA GLU A 60 13.42 -2.93 -1.60
C GLU A 60 13.52 -1.73 -0.65
N MET A 61 12.63 -1.63 0.35
CA MET A 61 12.63 -0.58 1.37
C MET A 61 13.86 -0.61 2.29
N VAL A 62 14.42 -1.77 2.65
CA VAL A 62 15.53 -1.83 3.66
C VAL A 62 16.81 -1.12 3.20
N ALA A 63 17.08 -1.02 1.89
CA ALA A 63 18.22 -0.26 1.35
C ALA A 63 17.85 1.14 0.85
N ASN A 64 16.57 1.42 0.61
CA ASN A 64 16.07 2.62 -0.07
C ASN A 64 15.02 3.38 0.76
N ASN A 65 15.18 3.43 2.08
CA ASN A 65 14.22 4.07 2.98
C ASN A 65 14.52 5.54 3.30
N ARG A 66 15.55 6.13 2.71
CA ARG A 66 16.02 7.48 3.05
C ARG A 66 16.31 8.29 1.80
N THR A 67 15.81 9.52 1.80
CA THR A 67 16.16 10.57 0.83
C THR A 67 16.66 11.82 1.57
N THR A 68 17.33 12.72 0.85
CA THR A 68 17.72 14.03 1.35
C THR A 68 17.27 15.11 0.38
N ILE A 69 16.55 16.10 0.90
CA ILE A 69 15.99 17.20 0.12
C ILE A 69 16.39 18.48 0.83
N ASN A 70 17.10 19.37 0.14
CA ASN A 70 17.63 20.62 0.70
C ASN A 70 18.41 20.43 2.02
N GLY A 71 19.19 19.34 2.10
CA GLY A 71 19.98 18.98 3.29
C GLY A 71 19.17 18.37 4.45
N ILE A 72 17.84 18.24 4.32
CA ILE A 72 16.97 17.59 5.30
C ILE A 72 16.78 16.14 4.90
N SER A 73 17.04 15.22 5.82
CA SER A 73 16.83 13.80 5.57
C SER A 73 15.41 13.36 5.93
N TYR A 74 14.75 12.70 4.98
CA TYR A 74 13.44 12.12 5.13
C TYR A 74 13.53 10.59 5.10
N VAL A 75 12.68 9.93 5.87
CA VAL A 75 12.67 8.48 6.06
C VAL A 75 11.28 7.94 5.78
N ARG A 76 11.24 6.87 5.00
CA ARG A 76 10.10 5.96 4.86
C ARG A 76 10.30 4.81 5.85
N SER A 77 9.30 4.49 6.65
CA SER A 77 9.40 3.42 7.66
C SER A 77 8.11 2.63 7.78
N MET A 78 8.09 1.65 8.66
CA MET A 78 6.87 0.94 9.04
C MET A 78 6.57 1.25 10.50
N ASP A 79 5.29 1.45 10.82
CA ASP A 79 4.83 1.46 12.20
C ASP A 79 5.19 0.12 12.87
N ASN A 80 5.64 0.18 14.12
CA ASN A 80 6.17 -1.00 14.80
C ASN A 80 5.08 -1.97 15.24
N GLU A 81 3.86 -1.49 15.49
CA GLU A 81 2.75 -2.27 16.02
C GLU A 81 1.93 -2.90 14.91
N VAL A 82 1.44 -2.09 13.97
CA VAL A 82 0.50 -2.54 12.94
C VAL A 82 1.14 -2.75 11.56
N LYS A 83 2.43 -2.41 11.39
CA LYS A 83 3.15 -2.50 10.11
C LYS A 83 2.54 -1.64 9.00
N ALA A 84 2.03 -0.46 9.37
CA ALA A 84 1.55 0.55 8.45
C ALA A 84 2.72 1.35 7.85
N LEU A 85 2.62 1.77 6.58
CA LEU A 85 3.62 2.62 5.94
C LEU A 85 3.65 3.99 6.62
N GLN A 86 4.85 4.53 6.86
CA GLN A 86 5.05 5.83 7.48
C GLN A 86 6.04 6.66 6.65
N ILE A 87 5.77 7.95 6.50
CA ILE A 87 6.63 8.94 5.85
C ILE A 87 6.94 10.06 6.84
N SER A 88 8.22 10.31 7.08
CA SER A 88 8.64 11.38 7.98
C SER A 88 8.11 12.75 7.52
N GLY A 89 7.49 13.49 8.42
CA GLY A 89 6.95 14.82 8.13
C GLY A 89 5.58 14.83 7.45
N TRP A 90 4.85 13.71 7.44
CA TRP A 90 3.50 13.61 6.88
C TRP A 90 2.49 12.97 7.85
N ASP A 91 2.16 13.69 8.92
CA ASP A 91 1.39 13.17 10.05
C ASP A 91 -0.02 12.67 9.68
N GLY A 92 -0.69 13.34 8.74
CA GLY A 92 -2.02 12.97 8.27
C GLY A 92 -2.02 11.63 7.54
N PHE A 93 -1.08 11.43 6.61
CA PHE A 93 -0.89 10.14 5.95
C PHE A 93 -0.52 9.05 6.96
N ASN A 94 0.42 9.34 7.87
CA ASN A 94 0.86 8.37 8.89
C ASN A 94 -0.29 7.88 9.76
N SER A 95 -1.17 8.80 10.17
CA SER A 95 -2.37 8.48 10.94
C SER A 95 -3.38 7.66 10.11
N LEU A 96 -3.62 8.06 8.86
CA LEU A 96 -4.50 7.31 7.96
C LEU A 96 -3.99 5.89 7.75
N SER A 97 -2.69 5.74 7.46
CA SER A 97 -2.09 4.44 7.16
C SER A 97 -2.24 3.47 8.32
N ILE A 98 -2.08 3.93 9.56
CA ILE A 98 -2.31 3.13 10.76
C ILE A 98 -3.77 2.67 10.85
N GLU A 99 -4.73 3.58 10.64
CA GLU A 99 -6.16 3.24 10.72
C GLU A 99 -6.58 2.28 9.60
N MET A 100 -6.14 2.51 8.36
CA MET A 100 -6.41 1.60 7.24
C MET A 100 -5.79 0.23 7.47
N LYS A 101 -4.56 0.17 8.00
CA LYS A 101 -3.88 -1.10 8.30
C LYS A 101 -4.59 -1.92 9.38
N LYS A 102 -5.21 -1.27 10.37
CA LYS A 102 -6.04 -1.95 11.39
C LYS A 102 -7.33 -2.55 10.82
N LEU A 103 -7.78 -2.08 9.66
CA LEU A 103 -8.99 -2.55 9.00
C LEU A 103 -8.77 -3.75 8.08
N GLU A 104 -7.52 -4.14 7.81
CA GLU A 104 -7.24 -5.35 7.05
C GLU A 104 -7.82 -6.59 7.74
N GLY A 105 -8.71 -7.29 7.04
CA GLY A 105 -9.42 -8.47 7.57
C GLY A 105 -10.47 -8.16 8.66
N ALA A 106 -10.80 -6.88 8.88
CA ALA A 106 -11.90 -6.52 9.78
C ALA A 106 -13.26 -6.87 9.18
N ASP A 107 -14.25 -7.16 10.03
CA ASP A 107 -15.61 -7.37 9.57
C ASP A 107 -16.27 -6.04 9.14
N MET A 108 -17.31 -6.15 8.32
CA MET A 108 -18.04 -5.00 7.76
C MET A 108 -18.53 -4.00 8.82
N MET A 109 -18.97 -4.45 10.00
CA MET A 109 -19.46 -3.56 11.05
C MET A 109 -18.31 -2.73 11.64
N THR A 110 -17.17 -3.37 11.87
CA THR A 110 -15.94 -2.73 12.33
C THR A 110 -15.41 -1.72 11.30
N MET A 111 -15.36 -2.10 10.01
CA MET A 111 -14.95 -1.20 8.93
C MET A 111 -15.87 0.02 8.85
N LYS A 112 -17.19 -0.20 8.82
CA LYS A 112 -18.20 0.88 8.75
C LYS A 112 -18.06 1.88 9.89
N SER A 113 -17.93 1.37 11.11
CA SER A 113 -17.81 2.20 12.30
C SER A 113 -16.53 3.04 12.26
N THR A 114 -15.41 2.41 11.90
CA THR A 114 -14.10 3.07 11.85
C THR A 114 -14.07 4.12 10.75
N LEU A 115 -14.43 3.77 9.51
CA LEU A 115 -14.47 4.70 8.38
C LEU A 115 -15.35 5.93 8.69
N THR A 116 -16.51 5.75 9.34
CA THR A 116 -17.38 6.87 9.74
C THR A 116 -16.66 7.89 10.65
N SER A 117 -15.60 7.49 11.36
CA SER A 117 -14.83 8.36 12.26
C SER A 117 -13.58 9.01 11.63
N LEU A 118 -13.20 8.64 10.40
CA LEU A 118 -11.94 9.08 9.77
C LEU A 118 -11.96 10.46 9.10
N ALA A 119 -13.07 11.21 9.15
CA ALA A 119 -13.19 12.46 8.40
C ALA A 119 -12.05 13.47 8.68
N LYS A 120 -11.62 13.57 9.95
CA LYS A 120 -10.47 14.42 10.31
C LYS A 120 -9.15 13.86 9.81
N THR A 121 -8.98 12.55 9.85
CA THR A 121 -7.77 11.85 9.40
C THR A 121 -7.58 12.01 7.90
N ILE A 122 -8.65 11.84 7.10
CA ILE A 122 -8.61 12.00 5.64
C ILE A 122 -8.31 13.46 5.27
N ALA A 123 -8.97 14.44 5.90
CA ALA A 123 -8.65 15.86 5.68
C ALA A 123 -7.21 16.23 6.09
N ALA A 124 -6.63 15.52 7.08
CA ALA A 124 -5.25 15.73 7.50
C ALA A 124 -4.23 15.29 6.44
N VAL A 125 -4.56 14.32 5.58
CA VAL A 125 -3.66 13.83 4.52
C VAL A 125 -3.21 14.98 3.63
N LYS A 126 -4.16 15.78 3.13
CA LYS A 126 -3.87 16.96 2.31
C LYS A 126 -3.16 18.06 3.09
N THR A 127 -3.66 18.39 4.28
CA THR A 127 -3.25 19.60 5.02
C THR A 127 -1.89 19.47 5.70
N THR A 128 -1.42 18.25 5.94
CA THR A 128 -0.09 17.97 6.52
C THR A 128 0.90 17.42 5.49
N ARG A 129 0.52 17.38 4.21
CA ARG A 129 1.40 16.92 3.13
C ARG A 129 2.63 17.81 3.03
N PRO A 130 3.84 17.27 3.13
CA PRO A 130 5.05 18.07 3.02
C PRO A 130 5.24 18.55 1.57
N GLU A 131 5.83 19.73 1.39
CA GLU A 131 5.97 20.37 0.07
C GLU A 131 6.68 19.48 -0.96
N TRP A 132 7.66 18.68 -0.53
CA TRP A 132 8.40 17.79 -1.42
C TRP A 132 7.57 16.58 -1.92
N MET A 133 6.40 16.33 -1.34
CA MET A 133 5.42 15.34 -1.82
C MET A 133 4.25 15.97 -2.58
N MET A 134 4.33 17.26 -2.93
CA MET A 134 3.31 17.91 -3.75
C MET A 134 3.55 17.61 -5.23
N THR A 135 3.08 16.44 -5.67
CA THR A 135 3.00 16.04 -7.08
C THR A 135 1.56 16.10 -7.58
N GLU A 136 1.37 16.21 -8.90
CA GLU A 136 0.05 16.16 -9.53
C GLU A 136 -0.66 14.83 -9.22
N GLU A 137 0.03 13.70 -9.38
CA GLU A 137 -0.45 12.33 -9.10
C GLU A 137 -0.96 12.20 -7.64
N ILE A 138 -0.13 12.55 -6.65
CA ILE A 138 -0.53 12.50 -5.22
C ILE A 138 -1.68 13.48 -4.95
N SER A 139 -1.72 14.64 -5.61
CA SER A 139 -2.82 15.59 -5.48
C SER A 139 -4.14 15.05 -6.06
N GLU A 140 -4.09 14.20 -7.07
CA GLU A 140 -5.24 13.53 -7.65
C GLU A 140 -5.72 12.39 -6.75
N ASP A 141 -4.84 11.50 -6.30
CA ASP A 141 -5.23 10.38 -5.44
C ASP A 141 -5.81 10.82 -4.09
N ILE A 142 -5.30 11.92 -3.53
CA ILE A 142 -5.90 12.51 -2.31
C ILE A 142 -7.34 12.96 -2.59
N LYS A 143 -7.62 13.55 -3.77
CA LYS A 143 -8.98 13.98 -4.13
C LYS A 143 -9.88 12.78 -4.37
N ASP A 144 -9.37 11.72 -4.99
CA ASP A 144 -10.13 10.50 -5.25
C ASP A 144 -10.47 9.79 -3.93
N LEU A 145 -9.50 9.67 -3.01
CA LEU A 145 -9.77 9.20 -1.65
C LEU A 145 -10.81 10.08 -0.92
N GLU A 146 -10.71 11.41 -1.00
CA GLU A 146 -11.70 12.33 -0.44
C GLU A 146 -13.08 12.13 -1.08
N LYS A 147 -13.14 11.87 -2.39
CA LYS A 147 -14.39 11.61 -3.13
C LYS A 147 -15.04 10.31 -2.66
N GLU A 148 -14.34 9.18 -2.71
CA GLU A 148 -14.92 7.88 -2.34
C GLU A 148 -15.30 7.84 -0.86
N TYR A 149 -14.52 8.50 0.00
CA TYR A 149 -14.90 8.66 1.40
C TYR A 149 -16.21 9.43 1.59
N ASN A 150 -16.41 10.51 0.82
CA ASN A 150 -17.64 11.29 0.90
C ASN A 150 -18.85 10.55 0.31
N GLU A 151 -18.65 9.70 -0.70
CA GLU A 151 -19.68 8.82 -1.26
C GLU A 151 -20.12 7.78 -0.21
N PHE A 152 -19.16 7.09 0.40
CA PHE A 152 -19.41 6.21 1.56
C PHE A 152 -20.20 6.90 2.68
N LEU A 153 -19.84 8.13 3.08
CA LEU A 153 -20.55 8.82 4.16
C LEU A 153 -22.02 9.12 3.83
N LYS A 154 -22.35 9.37 2.56
CA LYS A 154 -23.73 9.58 2.09
C LYS A 154 -24.50 8.25 2.08
N GLU A 155 -23.82 7.16 1.73
CA GLU A 155 -24.43 5.86 1.47
C GLU A 155 -24.23 4.85 2.60
N LYS A 156 -23.62 5.23 3.71
CA LYS A 156 -23.32 4.33 4.84
C LYS A 156 -24.54 3.59 5.39
N ASN A 157 -25.75 4.07 5.18
CA ASN A 157 -27.00 3.43 5.61
C ASN A 157 -27.81 2.80 4.46
N ALA A 158 -27.19 2.67 3.29
CA ALA A 158 -27.77 2.04 2.12
C ALA A 158 -27.77 0.51 2.26
N LYS A 159 -28.02 -0.22 1.16
CA LYS A 159 -28.01 -1.70 1.23
C LYS A 159 -26.61 -2.19 1.52
N GLU A 160 -26.51 -3.34 2.19
CA GLU A 160 -25.22 -3.95 2.56
C GLU A 160 -24.25 -4.03 1.38
N LYS A 161 -24.73 -4.48 0.21
CA LYS A 161 -23.93 -4.54 -1.02
C LYS A 161 -23.35 -3.17 -1.43
N GLU A 162 -24.18 -2.12 -1.43
CA GLU A 162 -23.75 -0.76 -1.80
C GLU A 162 -22.71 -0.24 -0.79
N VAL A 163 -22.89 -0.53 0.50
CA VAL A 163 -21.92 -0.16 1.53
C VAL A 163 -20.59 -0.90 1.38
N ILE A 164 -20.62 -2.18 0.99
CA ILE A 164 -19.40 -2.97 0.72
C ILE A 164 -18.66 -2.41 -0.49
N GLU A 165 -19.36 -2.15 -1.60
CA GLU A 165 -18.76 -1.56 -2.82
C GLU A 165 -18.08 -0.22 -2.49
N ASN A 166 -18.75 0.68 -1.74
CA ASN A 166 -18.14 1.94 -1.28
C ASN A 166 -16.88 1.74 -0.39
N MET A 167 -16.82 0.66 0.42
CA MET A 167 -15.62 0.36 1.23
C MET A 167 -14.47 -0.15 0.38
N GLU A 168 -14.77 -0.95 -0.64
CA GLU A 168 -13.80 -1.44 -1.63
C GLU A 168 -13.19 -0.25 -2.39
N GLU A 169 -14.01 0.69 -2.86
CA GLU A 169 -13.56 1.90 -3.56
C GLU A 169 -12.65 2.79 -2.69
N ILE A 170 -12.95 2.93 -1.38
CA ILE A 170 -12.04 3.63 -0.45
C ILE A 170 -10.70 2.92 -0.33
N ASN A 171 -10.70 1.58 -0.25
CA ASN A 171 -9.47 0.79 -0.14
C ASN A 171 -8.63 0.89 -1.42
N GLU A 172 -9.28 0.86 -2.60
CA GLU A 172 -8.61 1.05 -3.90
C GLU A 172 -7.98 2.44 -3.98
N ALA A 173 -8.73 3.52 -3.70
CA ALA A 173 -8.20 4.88 -3.71
C ALA A 173 -7.05 5.09 -2.69
N TYR A 174 -7.12 4.43 -1.52
CA TYR A 174 -6.02 4.45 -0.56
C TYR A 174 -4.79 3.68 -1.07
N ALA A 175 -4.98 2.54 -1.74
CA ALA A 175 -3.90 1.75 -2.31
C ALA A 175 -3.17 2.52 -3.43
N ASP A 176 -3.91 3.21 -4.29
CA ASP A 176 -3.37 4.06 -5.35
C ASP A 176 -2.54 5.21 -4.75
N LEU A 177 -3.08 5.91 -3.73
CA LEU A 177 -2.32 6.92 -3.00
C LEU A 177 -1.01 6.38 -2.41
N VAL A 178 -1.03 5.16 -1.84
CA VAL A 178 0.17 4.52 -1.30
C VAL A 178 1.18 4.18 -2.40
N GLU A 179 0.71 3.76 -3.57
CA GLU A 179 1.55 3.51 -4.75
C GLU A 179 2.28 4.79 -5.15
N GLU A 180 1.56 5.89 -5.38
CA GLU A 180 2.15 7.17 -5.82
C GLU A 180 3.08 7.80 -4.78
N ILE A 181 2.78 7.64 -3.49
CA ILE A 181 3.69 8.04 -2.40
C ILE A 181 5.01 7.27 -2.49
N ASN A 182 4.96 5.95 -2.72
CA ASN A 182 6.17 5.15 -2.83
C ASN A 182 6.95 5.45 -4.09
N GLU A 183 6.28 5.60 -5.24
CA GLU A 183 6.92 5.96 -6.49
C GLU A 183 7.62 7.31 -6.39
N THR A 184 6.96 8.30 -5.81
CA THR A 184 7.52 9.63 -5.56
C THR A 184 8.74 9.55 -4.64
N PHE A 185 8.65 8.83 -3.52
CA PHE A 185 9.78 8.63 -2.62
C PHE A 185 10.97 7.97 -3.33
N ASP A 186 10.71 6.94 -4.14
CA ASP A 186 11.74 6.22 -4.88
C ASP A 186 12.39 7.08 -5.96
N LYS A 187 11.64 7.98 -6.61
CA LYS A 187 12.20 9.00 -7.54
C LYS A 187 13.24 9.86 -6.80
N TYR A 188 12.93 10.34 -5.60
CA TYR A 188 13.87 11.09 -4.76
C TYR A 188 15.11 10.28 -4.36
N VAL A 189 14.93 9.05 -3.88
CA VAL A 189 16.03 8.15 -3.49
C VAL A 189 16.98 7.91 -4.67
N LYS A 190 16.44 7.63 -5.86
CA LYS A 190 17.22 7.39 -7.09
C LYS A 190 18.08 8.60 -7.45
N ILE A 191 17.52 9.81 -7.38
CA ILE A 191 18.27 11.04 -7.66
C ILE A 191 19.39 11.25 -6.64
N ASN A 192 19.11 11.13 -5.34
CA ASN A 192 20.17 11.26 -4.33
C ASN A 192 21.26 10.21 -4.49
N ARG A 193 20.90 8.98 -4.85
CA ARG A 193 21.86 7.91 -5.09
C ARG A 193 22.75 8.24 -6.27
N LYS A 194 22.15 8.64 -7.41
CA LYS A 194 22.89 9.04 -8.60
C LYS A 194 23.84 10.20 -8.30
N ALA A 195 23.37 11.24 -7.61
CA ALA A 195 24.23 12.36 -7.20
C ALA A 195 25.47 11.92 -6.42
N ASN A 196 25.30 10.98 -5.46
CA ASN A 196 26.42 10.43 -4.71
C ASN A 196 27.31 9.49 -5.55
N GLU A 197 26.74 8.75 -6.50
CA GLU A 197 27.50 7.91 -7.43
C GLU A 197 28.42 8.79 -8.29
N GLU A 198 27.90 9.83 -8.95
CA GLU A 198 28.68 10.76 -9.78
C GLU A 198 29.80 11.44 -8.97
N TYR A 199 29.49 11.96 -7.77
CA TYR A 199 30.50 12.56 -6.89
C TYR A 199 31.65 11.59 -6.57
N ASN A 200 31.32 10.34 -6.27
CA ASN A 200 32.33 9.35 -5.90
C ASN A 200 33.15 8.86 -7.11
N GLU A 201 32.57 8.88 -8.32
CA GLU A 201 33.27 8.55 -9.56
C GLU A 201 34.32 9.62 -9.89
N GLU A 202 33.95 10.91 -9.91
CA GLU A 202 34.90 12.02 -10.14
C GLU A 202 36.03 12.04 -9.08
N MET A 203 35.68 11.86 -7.80
CA MET A 203 36.67 11.78 -6.73
C MET A 203 37.64 10.59 -6.86
N GLN A 204 37.25 9.52 -7.58
CA GLN A 204 38.11 8.36 -7.83
C GLN A 204 38.95 8.50 -9.10
N ASP A 205 38.43 9.17 -10.12
CA ASP A 205 39.06 9.27 -11.43
C ASP A 205 40.22 10.28 -11.45
N ASP A 206 40.01 11.50 -10.97
CA ASP A 206 41.05 12.54 -10.92
C ASP A 206 41.18 13.24 -9.56
N GLY A 207 40.21 13.05 -8.66
CA GLY A 207 40.20 13.67 -7.34
C GLY A 207 39.91 15.17 -7.37
N ASP A 208 39.41 15.69 -8.50
CA ASP A 208 38.98 17.07 -8.63
C ASP A 208 37.68 17.27 -7.86
N THR A 209 37.78 18.06 -6.79
CA THR A 209 36.64 18.32 -5.91
C THR A 209 35.65 19.28 -6.54
N ASP A 210 36.10 20.16 -7.44
CA ASP A 210 35.21 21.13 -8.08
C ASP A 210 34.30 20.42 -9.10
N ASP A 211 34.85 19.53 -9.91
CA ASP A 211 34.10 18.71 -10.89
C ASP A 211 33.13 17.74 -10.18
N ALA A 212 33.60 17.05 -9.12
CA ALA A 212 32.73 16.18 -8.31
C ALA A 212 31.53 16.94 -7.69
N ILE A 213 31.75 18.18 -7.24
CA ILE A 213 30.67 19.03 -6.70
C ILE A 213 29.74 19.50 -7.84
N GLU A 214 30.26 19.80 -9.02
CA GLU A 214 29.46 20.19 -10.17
C GLU A 214 28.47 19.08 -10.56
N GLU A 215 28.97 17.85 -10.77
CA GLU A 215 28.15 16.68 -11.13
C GLU A 215 27.11 16.33 -10.06
N TYR A 216 27.50 16.36 -8.78
CA TYR A 216 26.56 16.19 -7.67
C TYR A 216 25.41 17.21 -7.76
N ASN A 217 25.74 18.49 -7.98
CA ASN A 217 24.75 19.56 -8.05
C ASN A 217 23.87 19.46 -9.29
N GLU A 218 24.38 18.93 -10.41
CA GLU A 218 23.60 18.65 -11.61
C GLU A 218 22.47 17.65 -11.34
N GLU A 219 22.78 16.58 -10.62
CA GLU A 219 21.79 15.57 -10.22
C GLU A 219 20.81 16.12 -9.17
N ILE A 220 21.29 16.83 -8.15
CA ILE A 220 20.42 17.39 -7.10
C ILE A 220 19.40 18.40 -7.65
N LYS A 221 19.73 19.17 -8.70
CA LYS A 221 18.75 20.06 -9.37
C LYS A 221 17.52 19.31 -9.90
N LYS A 222 17.61 17.99 -10.16
CA LYS A 222 16.47 17.19 -10.61
C LYS A 222 15.43 16.96 -9.51
N LEU A 223 15.81 17.09 -8.24
CA LEU A 223 14.86 17.01 -7.11
C LEU A 223 13.74 18.03 -7.24
N ASP A 224 14.05 19.23 -7.76
CA ASP A 224 13.06 20.30 -7.90
C ASP A 224 11.95 20.00 -8.91
N LYS A 225 12.19 19.04 -9.81
CA LYS A 225 11.24 18.61 -10.83
C LYS A 225 10.30 17.51 -10.35
N VAL A 226 10.55 16.90 -9.20
CA VAL A 226 9.70 15.80 -8.70
C VAL A 226 8.40 16.35 -8.14
N ALA A 227 8.47 17.35 -7.25
CA ALA A 227 7.29 18.02 -6.70
C ALA A 227 6.80 19.14 -7.64
N ASP A 228 6.15 18.71 -8.73
CA ASP A 228 5.69 19.51 -9.87
C ASP A 228 4.43 20.35 -9.59
N ASP A 229 3.68 20.05 -8.53
CA ASP A 229 2.47 20.77 -8.13
C ASP A 229 2.75 21.92 -7.14
N ARG A 230 4.00 22.10 -6.68
CA ARG A 230 4.39 23.20 -5.75
C ARG A 230 4.15 24.61 -6.31
N LYS A 231 4.01 24.75 -7.63
CA LYS A 231 4.01 26.05 -8.34
C LYS A 231 2.66 26.42 -8.97
N LYS A 232 1.60 25.61 -8.78
CA LYS A 232 0.25 25.90 -9.26
C LYS A 232 -0.58 26.56 -8.15
#